data_AF-A0A838PJZ0-F1
#
_entry.id   AF-A0A838PJZ0-F1
#
_cell.length_a   1.000
_cell.length_b   1.000
_cell.length_c   1.000
_cell.angle_alpha   90.00
_cell.angle_beta   90.00
_cell.angle_gamma   90.00
#
_symmetry.space_group_name_H-M   'P 1'
#
loop_
_entity.id
_entity.type
_entity.pdbx_description
1 polymer ?
#
loop_
_entity_poly.entity_id
_entity_poly.type
_entity_poly.pdbx_seq_one_letter_code
_entity_poly.pdbx_strand_id
1 'polypeptide(L)'
;MPGFRILVHSDAKVRRERTDNLDAALAVVERHGRRLEDGASAAEQGGTLIRRYEPVQQVVGRIELRGPGRIRAGIDVRGDGSAEAFTGRLRRRLVEQREDESPYEALRRELSA
;
A
#
# COMPACT_ATOMS: atom_id res chain seq x y z
N MET A 1 15.45 18.34 -7.65
CA MET A 1 14.15 18.51 -6.97
C MET A 1 14.02 17.44 -5.89
N PRO A 2 13.34 17.69 -4.76
CA PRO A 2 13.07 16.61 -3.81
C PRO A 2 12.11 15.60 -4.46
N GLY A 3 12.60 14.39 -4.73
CA GLY A 3 11.79 13.31 -5.28
C GLY A 3 10.94 12.60 -4.23
N PHE A 4 10.10 11.68 -4.70
CA PHE A 4 9.30 10.78 -3.88
C PHE A 4 10.11 9.55 -3.50
N ARG A 5 9.87 9.04 -2.30
CA ARG A 5 10.46 7.81 -1.77
C ARG A 5 9.35 6.82 -1.49
N ILE A 6 9.49 5.62 -2.03
CA ILE A 6 8.59 4.50 -1.79
C ILE A 6 9.32 3.44 -0.97
N LEU A 7 8.70 2.95 0.09
CA LEU A 7 9.18 1.84 0.91
C LEU A 7 8.17 0.70 0.82
N VAL A 8 8.59 -0.47 0.34
CA VAL A 8 7.74 -1.66 0.28
C VAL A 8 8.21 -2.64 1.35
N HIS A 9 7.36 -2.89 2.33
CA HIS A 9 7.56 -3.83 3.43
C HIS A 9 6.78 -5.11 3.10
N SER A 10 7.49 -6.22 2.89
CA SER A 10 6.90 -7.52 2.56
C SER A 10 7.82 -8.63 3.06
N ASP A 11 7.29 -9.67 3.70
CA ASP A 11 8.03 -10.90 4.08
C ASP A 11 9.43 -10.65 4.67
N ALA A 12 9.48 -9.94 5.80
CA ALA A 12 10.71 -9.54 6.51
C ALA A 12 11.73 -8.73 5.69
N LYS A 13 11.39 -8.31 4.46
CA LYS A 13 12.23 -7.52 3.56
C LYS A 13 11.66 -6.11 3.39
N VAL A 14 12.56 -5.16 3.17
CA VAL A 14 12.21 -3.78 2.84
C VAL A 14 12.87 -3.39 1.53
N ARG A 15 12.08 -3.07 0.51
CA ARG A 15 12.55 -2.51 -0.75
C ARG A 15 12.33 -1.00 -0.76
N ARG A 16 13.23 -0.28 -1.43
CA ARG A 16 13.18 1.18 -1.52
C ARG A 16 13.27 1.61 -2.97
N GLU A 17 12.38 2.49 -3.39
CA GLU A 17 12.37 3.09 -4.72
C GLU A 17 12.25 4.62 -4.62
N ARG A 18 12.69 5.31 -5.67
CA ARG A 18 12.61 6.77 -5.79
C ARG A 18 12.08 7.15 -7.16
N THR A 19 11.26 8.19 -7.19
CA THR A 19 10.71 8.77 -8.42
C THR A 19 10.74 10.29 -8.33
N ASP A 20 10.70 10.96 -9.49
CA ASP A 20 10.82 12.42 -9.53
C ASP A 20 9.48 13.15 -9.38
N ASN A 21 8.37 12.48 -9.70
CA ASN A 21 7.03 13.05 -9.65
C ASN A 21 6.01 12.11 -8.98
N LEU A 22 4.86 12.69 -8.62
CA LEU A 22 3.80 12.02 -7.86
C LEU A 22 3.16 10.89 -8.66
N ASP A 23 2.86 11.10 -9.96
CA ASP A 23 2.23 10.09 -10.81
C ASP A 23 3.09 8.83 -10.94
N ALA A 24 4.39 9.01 -11.19
CA ALA A 24 5.35 7.91 -11.22
C ALA A 24 5.42 7.20 -9.86
N ALA A 25 5.34 7.95 -8.75
CA ALA A 25 5.34 7.36 -7.42
C ALA A 25 4.08 6.51 -7.17
N LEU A 26 2.90 7.02 -7.55
CA LEU A 26 1.62 6.33 -7.43
C LEU A 26 1.58 5.07 -8.29
N ALA A 27 2.10 5.12 -9.53
CA ALA A 27 2.22 3.94 -10.39
C ALA A 27 3.14 2.86 -9.79
N VAL A 28 4.22 3.26 -9.11
CA VAL A 28 5.09 2.32 -8.38
C VAL A 28 4.35 1.71 -7.18
N VAL A 29 3.62 2.52 -6.42
CA VAL A 29 2.81 2.05 -5.28
C VAL A 29 1.78 1.02 -5.75
N GLU A 30 1.02 1.34 -6.79
CA GLU A 30 -0.01 0.46 -7.35
C GLU A 30 0.57 -0.85 -7.85
N ARG A 31 1.64 -0.79 -8.66
CA ARG A 31 2.30 -1.99 -9.19
C ARG A 31 2.78 -2.94 -8.08
N HIS A 32 3.34 -2.40 -7.00
CA HIS A 32 3.77 -3.25 -5.88
C HIS A 32 2.61 -3.72 -5.03
N GLY A 33 1.57 -2.90 -4.87
CA GLY A 33 0.38 -3.25 -4.12
C GLY A 33 -0.34 -4.42 -4.75
N ARG A 34 -0.61 -4.37 -6.06
CA ARG A 34 -1.21 -5.47 -6.82
C ARG A 34 -0.43 -6.79 -6.66
N ARG A 35 0.89 -6.74 -6.71
CA ARG A 35 1.71 -7.95 -6.47
C ARG A 35 1.57 -8.52 -5.06
N LEU A 36 1.38 -7.66 -4.06
CA LEU A 36 1.15 -8.09 -2.69
C LEU A 36 -0.26 -8.66 -2.52
N GLU A 37 -1.27 -8.06 -3.16
CA GLU A 37 -2.63 -8.59 -3.22
C GLU A 37 -2.63 -10.00 -3.83
N ASP A 38 -2.05 -10.16 -5.02
CA ASP A 38 -1.96 -11.44 -5.73
C ASP A 38 -1.26 -12.51 -4.89
N GLY A 39 -0.14 -12.15 -4.24
CA GLY A 39 0.61 -13.06 -3.38
C GLY A 39 -0.16 -13.48 -2.14
N ALA A 40 -0.94 -12.57 -1.54
CA ALA A 40 -1.77 -12.83 -0.37
C ALA A 40 -2.97 -13.73 -0.73
N SER A 41 -3.72 -13.39 -1.78
CA SER A 41 -4.85 -14.20 -2.23
C SER A 41 -4.44 -15.60 -2.70
N ALA A 42 -3.25 -15.75 -3.29
CA ALA A 42 -2.72 -17.07 -3.64
C ALA A 42 -2.37 -17.92 -2.41
N ALA A 43 -1.83 -17.30 -1.35
CA ALA A 43 -1.53 -17.97 -0.09
C ALA A 43 -2.79 -18.43 0.66
N GLU A 44 -3.88 -17.65 0.58
CA GLU A 44 -5.19 -18.03 1.12
C GLU A 44 -5.75 -19.28 0.42
N GLN A 45 -5.73 -19.30 -0.92
CA GLN A 45 -6.26 -20.41 -1.72
C GLN A 45 -5.42 -21.69 -1.65
N GLY A 46 -4.13 -21.59 -1.30
CA GLY A 46 -3.16 -22.69 -1.34
C GLY A 46 -2.84 -23.36 0.00
N GLY A 47 -3.58 -23.06 1.08
CA GLY A 47 -3.39 -23.51 2.46
C GLY A 47 -2.24 -24.50 2.74
N THR A 48 -1.08 -23.98 3.19
CA THR A 48 -0.14 -24.59 4.16
C THR A 48 0.99 -23.60 4.49
N LEU A 49 0.80 -22.73 5.50
CA LEU A 49 1.78 -22.55 6.59
C LEU A 49 1.16 -21.67 7.69
N ILE A 50 1.11 -22.25 8.88
CA ILE A 50 0.58 -21.67 10.11
C ILE A 50 1.39 -20.43 10.52
N ARG A 51 0.77 -19.24 10.44
CA ARG A 51 0.71 -18.31 11.57
C ARG A 51 -0.77 -18.08 11.87
N ARG A 52 -1.27 -18.75 12.91
CA ARG A 52 -2.64 -18.62 13.40
C ARG A 52 -2.85 -17.21 13.97
N TYR A 53 -3.30 -16.32 13.12
CA TYR A 53 -4.05 -15.12 13.45
C TYR A 53 -5.04 -14.91 12.32
N GLU A 54 -6.29 -14.55 12.61
CA GLU A 54 -7.34 -14.29 11.61
C GLU A 54 -6.77 -13.40 10.46
N PRO A 55 -6.64 -13.92 9.22
CA PRO A 55 -5.94 -13.27 8.10
C PRO A 55 -6.47 -11.86 7.77
N VAL A 56 -7.76 -11.64 7.99
CA VAL A 56 -8.44 -10.36 7.74
C VAL A 56 -7.93 -9.22 8.63
N GLN A 57 -7.28 -9.51 9.76
CA GLN A 57 -6.80 -8.48 10.69
C GLN A 57 -5.30 -8.16 10.54
N GLN A 58 -4.54 -8.95 9.77
CA GLN A 58 -3.10 -8.77 9.66
C GLN A 58 -2.68 -8.16 8.33
N VAL A 59 -2.04 -7.00 8.42
CA VAL A 59 -1.32 -6.40 7.29
C VAL A 59 -0.11 -7.28 6.96
N VAL A 60 -0.18 -8.00 5.83
CA VAL A 60 0.90 -8.87 5.32
C VAL A 60 1.92 -8.09 4.50
N GLY A 61 1.51 -6.94 3.94
CA GLY A 61 2.38 -6.05 3.20
C GLY A 61 2.01 -4.58 3.40
N ARG A 62 3.02 -3.70 3.44
CA ARG A 62 2.81 -2.25 3.56
C ARG A 62 3.68 -1.50 2.56
N ILE A 63 3.08 -0.55 1.86
CA ILE A 63 3.78 0.36 0.97
C ILE A 63 3.65 1.77 1.53
N GLU A 64 4.78 2.43 1.83
CA GLU A 64 4.80 3.82 2.26
C GLU A 64 5.30 4.74 1.16
N LEU A 65 4.59 5.84 0.95
CA LEU A 65 4.94 6.95 0.05
C LEU A 65 5.30 8.19 0.88
N ARG A 66 6.47 8.76 0.59
CA ARG A 66 6.97 9.98 1.23
C ARG A 66 7.47 10.95 0.16
N GLY A 67 6.96 12.17 0.15
CA GLY A 67 7.31 13.14 -0.89
C GLY A 67 7.37 14.59 -0.43
N PRO A 68 7.53 15.53 -1.40
CA PRO A 68 7.31 16.96 -1.24
C PRO A 68 5.94 17.29 -0.63
N GLY A 69 5.72 18.55 -0.22
CA GLY A 69 4.42 18.97 0.33
C GLY A 69 4.04 18.28 1.65
N ARG A 70 5.02 17.70 2.37
CA ARG A 70 4.81 16.89 3.58
C ARG A 70 3.98 15.61 3.34
N ILE A 71 3.92 15.12 2.10
CA ILE A 71 3.20 13.88 1.75
C ILE A 71 3.73 12.70 2.59
N ARG A 72 2.80 12.06 3.28
CA ARG A 72 2.97 10.80 4.03
C ARG A 72 1.70 9.99 3.81
N ALA A 73 1.82 8.93 3.04
CA ALA A 73 0.69 8.10 2.65
C ALA A 73 1.15 6.68 2.34
N GLY A 74 0.22 5.80 1.97
CA GLY A 74 0.56 4.44 1.63
C GLY A 74 -0.63 3.53 1.40
N ILE A 75 -0.32 2.26 1.16
CA ILE A 75 -1.27 1.16 1.03
C ILE A 75 -0.88 0.08 2.02
N ASP A 76 -1.86 -0.44 2.75
CA ASP A 76 -1.76 -1.65 3.55
C ASP A 76 -2.47 -2.79 2.82
N VAL A 77 -1.83 -3.95 2.69
CA VAL A 77 -2.40 -5.16 2.09
C VAL A 77 -2.56 -6.22 3.18
N ARG A 78 -3.74 -6.83 3.23
CA ARG A 78 -4.15 -7.83 4.22
C ARG A 78 -3.99 -9.25 3.67
N GLY A 79 -4.10 -10.24 4.56
CA GLY A 79 -3.85 -11.65 4.21
C GLY A 79 -4.83 -12.27 3.23
N ASP A 80 -6.02 -11.67 3.09
CA ASP A 80 -7.04 -12.03 2.09
C ASP A 80 -6.81 -11.36 0.72
N GLY A 81 -5.79 -10.52 0.61
CA GLY A 81 -5.49 -9.71 -0.58
C GLY A 81 -6.32 -8.43 -0.68
N SER A 82 -7.13 -8.09 0.33
CA SER A 82 -7.72 -6.76 0.40
C SER A 82 -6.67 -5.69 0.68
N ALA A 83 -6.87 -4.50 0.14
CA ALA A 83 -5.96 -3.38 0.31
C ALA A 83 -6.69 -2.12 0.82
N GLU A 84 -5.98 -1.31 1.58
CA GLU A 84 -6.51 -0.07 2.16
C GLU A 84 -5.50 1.07 2.01
N ALA A 85 -5.99 2.21 1.53
CA ALA A 85 -5.19 3.42 1.45
C ALA A 85 -5.20 4.18 2.77
N PHE A 86 -4.07 4.82 3.09
CA PHE A 86 -3.97 5.71 4.24
C PHE A 86 -3.15 6.96 3.93
N THR A 87 -3.45 8.03 4.65
CA THR A 87 -2.62 9.25 4.74
C THR A 87 -2.25 9.56 6.19
N GLY A 88 -1.28 10.44 6.38
CA GLY A 88 -0.98 11.05 7.67
C GLY A 88 0.46 10.88 8.12
N ARG A 89 0.93 11.86 8.91
CA ARG A 89 2.32 11.98 9.36
C ARG A 89 2.55 11.50 10.79
N LEU A 90 1.62 11.82 11.69
CA LEU A 90 1.67 11.49 13.11
C LEU A 90 0.68 10.37 13.46
N ARG A 91 -0.52 10.45 12.90
CA ARG A 91 -1.55 9.41 12.98
C ARG A 91 -1.95 9.05 11.56
N ARG A 92 -2.11 7.75 11.31
CA ARG A 92 -2.64 7.24 10.04
C ARG A 92 -4.14 7.43 10.04
N ARG A 93 -4.67 7.89 8.91
CA ARG A 93 -6.10 7.98 8.62
C ARG A 93 -6.34 7.18 7.36
N LEU A 94 -7.31 6.27 7.41
CA LEU A 94 -7.74 5.56 6.21
C LEU A 94 -8.33 6.57 5.22
N VAL A 95 -8.00 6.39 3.96
CA VAL A 95 -8.63 7.13 2.87
C VAL A 95 -9.92 6.40 2.54
N GLU A 96 -11.03 7.14 2.57
CA GLU A 96 -12.33 6.60 2.22
C GLU A 96 -12.36 6.23 0.73
N GLN A 97 -12.73 4.98 0.45
CA GLN A 97 -12.96 4.47 -0.89
C GLN A 97 -14.41 4.76 -1.26
N ARG A 98 -14.63 5.34 -2.44
CA ARG A 98 -15.96 5.51 -3.03
C ARG A 98 -16.43 4.21 -3.66
N GLU A 99 -17.72 4.13 -4.00
CA GLU A 99 -18.26 3.00 -4.78
C GLU A 99 -17.46 2.83 -6.07
N ASP A 100 -17.11 1.57 -6.38
CA ASP A 100 -16.27 1.15 -7.52
C ASP A 100 -14.86 1.75 -7.59
N GLU A 101 -14.37 2.33 -6.50
CA GLU A 101 -13.02 2.91 -6.44
C GLU A 101 -12.03 1.93 -5.79
N SER A 102 -10.89 1.73 -6.44
CA SER A 102 -9.80 0.98 -5.82
C SER A 102 -9.07 1.79 -4.74
N PRO A 103 -8.36 1.14 -3.80
CA PRO A 103 -7.51 1.84 -2.82
C PRO A 103 -6.48 2.76 -3.49
N TYR A 104 -5.99 2.38 -4.67
CA TYR A 104 -5.01 3.15 -5.44
C TYR A 104 -5.60 4.42 -6.05
N GLU A 105 -6.83 4.35 -6.55
CA GLU A 105 -7.56 5.50 -7.07
C GLU A 105 -7.94 6.46 -5.93
N ALA A 106 -8.41 5.92 -4.80
CA ALA A 106 -8.70 6.70 -3.60
C ALA A 106 -7.46 7.47 -3.12
N LEU A 107 -6.31 6.80 -3.08
CA LEU A 107 -5.03 7.41 -2.73
C LEU A 107 -4.60 8.49 -3.73
N ARG A 108 -4.75 8.23 -5.04
CA ARG A 108 -4.43 9.19 -6.11
C ARG A 108 -5.28 10.45 -5.97
N ARG A 109 -6.60 10.29 -5.76
CA ARG A 109 -7.54 11.40 -5.55
C ARG A 109 -7.14 12.23 -4.33
N GLU A 110 -6.90 11.58 -3.20
CA GLU A 110 -6.56 12.26 -1.94
C GLU A 110 -5.24 13.05 -2.04
N LEU A 111 -4.25 12.57 -2.79
CA LEU A 111 -2.95 13.25 -2.94
C LEU A 111 -2.91 14.29 -4.06
N SER A 112 -3.93 14.34 -4.91
CA SER A 112 -4.06 15.32 -6.01
C SER A 112 -5.00 16.48 -5.66
N ALA A 113 -5.66 16.42 -4.49
CA ALA A 113 -6.49 17.47 -3.93
C ALA A 113 -5.64 18.56 -3.23
#